data_AF-A0A5B3GS51-F1
#
_entry.id   AF-A0A5B3GS51-F1
#
_cell.length_a   1.000
_cell.length_b   1.000
_cell.length_c   1.000
_cell.angle_alpha   90.00
_cell.angle_beta   90.00
_cell.angle_gamma   90.00
#
_symmetry.space_group_name_H-M   'P 1'
#
loop_
_entity.id
_entity.type
_entity.pdbx_description
1 polymer ?
#
loop_
_entity_poly.entity_id
_entity_poly.type
_entity_poly.pdbx_seq_one_letter_code
_entity_poly.pdbx_strand_id
1 'polypeptide(L)'
;MKKRAFVFEIPPPSEFICPYRPERINLHTFELQTSISLMKNFVHKITCVLVMCAATVAFTACSDSDNKGDGPVTGTLSVETGALKFTSGAYSKGFEVETDGTVGAIQVDVNYKGAETGWITAKVNDGDVVVTVARNTGDARTADVVLSAKGAESVTVSISQKAVFSSDLVGRYTPYVPDPENPIANFFINPVYADMDPEKVPQIDMGFLFPGFIMPVTTVTGLANQLVGMMYGGGLTYFDFKDDGTIGAGYRDMLGFDMNAGPTFGSEVEFPNAETLEVLPVDAITYYTKDGKVYFAIDKEYLTYIGQAELEMNLPQIIDALLAQYPGLGIEATDDYYAIPLKYAVKDGVTTLKVDKEMMMPYMPLITSLVDAFLPDGDIEVSLDPESDPMKIPAKALVNSLLDALFNQSQSIEIGIGLTK
;
A
#
# COMPACT_ATOMS: atom_id res chain seq x y z
N MET A 1 23.86 -17.21 -46.63
CA MET A 1 23.29 -15.86 -46.39
C MET A 1 24.05 -15.23 -45.23
N LYS A 2 24.45 -13.96 -45.37
CA LYS A 2 25.41 -13.26 -44.50
C LYS A 2 24.81 -12.91 -43.13
N LYS A 3 25.55 -13.23 -42.06
CA LYS A 3 25.34 -12.68 -40.70
C LYS A 3 25.53 -11.16 -40.76
N ARG A 4 24.57 -10.38 -40.23
CA ARG A 4 24.76 -8.97 -39.87
C ARG A 4 24.76 -8.89 -38.34
N ALA A 5 25.89 -8.50 -37.78
CA ALA A 5 26.00 -8.07 -36.40
C ALA A 5 25.42 -6.64 -36.32
N PHE A 6 24.48 -6.41 -35.41
CA PHE A 6 24.13 -5.07 -34.96
C PHE A 6 24.95 -4.79 -33.70
N VAL A 7 25.95 -3.93 -33.84
CA VAL A 7 26.65 -3.30 -32.73
C VAL A 7 25.79 -2.09 -32.35
N PHE A 8 25.26 -2.07 -31.12
CA PHE A 8 24.71 -0.85 -30.53
C PHE A 8 25.77 -0.30 -29.57
N GLU A 9 26.31 0.87 -29.91
CA GLU A 9 27.08 1.69 -28.98
C GLU A 9 26.13 2.25 -27.91
N ILE A 10 26.50 2.08 -26.65
CA ILE A 10 25.80 2.63 -25.49
C ILE A 10 26.22 4.11 -25.37
N PRO A 11 25.30 5.09 -25.36
CA PRO A 11 25.68 6.48 -25.13
C PRO A 11 26.01 6.70 -23.65
N PRO A 12 26.91 7.65 -23.32
CA PRO A 12 27.26 7.96 -21.93
C PRO A 12 26.05 8.53 -21.16
N PRO A 13 26.11 8.55 -19.81
CA PRO A 13 24.97 8.80 -18.92
C PRO A 13 24.27 10.18 -19.07
N SER A 14 24.77 11.05 -19.94
CA SER A 14 24.31 12.42 -20.14
C SER A 14 23.08 12.56 -21.04
N GLU A 15 22.50 11.47 -21.57
CA GLU A 15 21.31 11.50 -22.44
C GLU A 15 20.01 10.97 -21.79
N PHE A 16 20.00 10.74 -20.47
CA PHE A 16 18.75 10.53 -19.68
C PHE A 16 18.00 11.85 -19.39
N ILE A 17 18.16 12.85 -20.25
CA ILE A 17 17.40 14.10 -20.18
C ILE A 17 16.10 13.87 -20.97
N CYS A 18 15.04 13.47 -20.28
CA CYS A 18 13.69 13.70 -20.80
C CYS A 18 13.53 15.23 -20.99
N PRO A 19 13.16 15.73 -22.19
CA PRO A 19 13.13 17.15 -22.44
C PRO A 19 11.81 17.72 -21.89
N TYR A 20 11.72 17.88 -20.57
CA TYR A 20 10.70 18.77 -20.01
C TYR A 20 11.21 20.21 -20.09
N ARG A 21 10.80 20.88 -21.17
CA ARG A 21 10.85 22.34 -21.27
C ARG A 21 9.97 22.92 -20.15
N PRO A 22 10.39 23.96 -19.43
CA PRO A 22 9.59 24.58 -18.38
C PRO A 22 8.52 25.46 -19.04
N GLU A 23 7.34 24.88 -19.29
CA GLU A 23 6.15 25.65 -19.64
C GLU A 23 5.20 25.67 -18.43
N ARG A 24 5.01 26.89 -17.90
CA ARG A 24 4.10 27.35 -16.84
C ARG A 24 3.06 26.33 -16.37
N ILE A 25 3.17 25.93 -15.11
CA ILE A 25 2.16 25.13 -14.41
C ILE A 25 1.00 26.07 -14.01
N ASN A 26 -0.15 25.88 -14.64
CA ASN A 26 -1.38 26.66 -14.45
C ASN A 26 -2.37 25.82 -13.62
N LEU A 27 -2.72 26.23 -12.38
CA LEU A 27 -3.50 25.40 -11.46
C LEU A 27 -4.95 25.11 -11.91
N HIS A 28 -5.50 25.88 -12.84
CA HIS A 28 -6.84 25.61 -13.39
C HIS A 28 -6.91 24.35 -14.27
N THR A 29 -5.77 23.79 -14.69
CA THR A 29 -5.72 22.52 -15.45
C THR A 29 -5.41 21.31 -14.55
N PHE A 30 -5.29 21.53 -13.23
CA PHE A 30 -5.20 20.48 -12.21
C PHE A 30 -6.57 20.12 -11.62
N GLU A 31 -7.66 20.55 -12.26
CA GLU A 31 -9.01 20.12 -11.95
C GLU A 31 -9.44 18.96 -12.88
N LEU A 32 -9.99 17.92 -12.24
CA LEU A 32 -10.86 16.85 -12.77
C LEU A 32 -10.30 15.50 -13.27
N GLN A 33 -8.99 15.23 -13.37
CA GLN A 33 -8.51 13.85 -13.62
C GLN A 33 -7.56 13.29 -12.55
N THR A 34 -7.15 14.09 -11.58
CA THR A 34 -6.12 13.72 -10.61
C THR A 34 -6.64 13.27 -9.25
N SER A 35 -7.93 13.36 -8.94
CA SER A 35 -8.48 12.95 -7.63
C SER A 35 -8.69 11.43 -7.50
N ILE A 36 -9.21 10.75 -8.52
CA ILE A 36 -9.20 9.26 -8.60
C ILE A 36 -7.76 8.74 -8.72
N SER A 37 -6.90 9.52 -9.38
CA SER A 37 -5.48 9.26 -9.48
C SER A 37 -4.74 9.55 -8.17
N LEU A 38 -5.22 10.33 -7.19
CA LEU A 38 -4.40 10.69 -6.02
C LEU A 38 -4.46 9.71 -4.85
N MET A 39 -5.56 8.97 -4.69
CA MET A 39 -5.64 7.82 -3.78
C MET A 39 -5.19 6.52 -4.45
N LYS A 40 -5.49 6.36 -5.76
CA LYS A 40 -4.73 5.43 -6.59
C LYS A 40 -3.26 5.77 -6.51
N ASN A 41 -2.83 7.03 -6.58
CA ASN A 41 -1.43 7.46 -6.38
C ASN A 41 -1.02 7.47 -4.92
N PHE A 42 -1.83 7.41 -3.88
CA PHE A 42 -1.27 7.36 -2.52
C PHE A 42 -0.98 5.91 -2.15
N VAL A 43 -1.84 4.98 -2.56
CA VAL A 43 -1.58 3.55 -2.52
C VAL A 43 -0.55 3.16 -3.59
N HIS A 44 -0.65 3.66 -4.82
CA HIS A 44 0.35 3.52 -5.90
C HIS A 44 1.60 4.38 -5.65
N LYS A 45 1.62 5.38 -4.76
CA LYS A 45 2.86 6.06 -4.27
C LYS A 45 3.38 5.48 -2.99
N ILE A 46 2.64 4.69 -2.22
CA ILE A 46 3.22 3.80 -1.20
C ILE A 46 3.82 2.59 -1.91
N THR A 47 3.11 2.04 -2.91
CA THR A 47 3.63 1.07 -3.87
C THR A 47 4.75 1.70 -4.70
N CYS A 48 4.70 2.96 -5.14
CA CYS A 48 5.82 3.65 -5.81
C CYS A 48 6.89 4.15 -4.84
N VAL A 49 6.67 4.37 -3.55
CA VAL A 49 7.77 4.62 -2.59
C VAL A 49 8.49 3.31 -2.29
N LEU A 50 7.79 2.17 -2.37
CA LEU A 50 8.38 0.82 -2.38
C LEU A 50 8.97 0.42 -3.76
N VAL A 51 8.43 0.91 -4.89
CA VAL A 51 8.86 0.60 -6.28
C VAL A 51 9.88 1.60 -6.84
N MET A 52 9.96 2.83 -6.35
CA MET A 52 10.93 3.85 -6.77
C MET A 52 12.30 3.68 -6.10
N CYS A 53 12.41 2.77 -5.12
CA CYS A 53 13.69 2.29 -4.65
C CYS A 53 14.35 1.30 -5.65
N ALA A 54 13.70 0.98 -6.77
CA ALA A 54 14.16 0.02 -7.77
C ALA A 54 14.42 0.62 -9.17
N ALA A 55 14.85 1.88 -9.26
CA ALA A 55 15.31 2.45 -10.53
C ALA A 55 16.84 2.37 -10.66
N THR A 56 17.38 1.22 -11.10
CA THR A 56 18.69 1.10 -11.81
C THR A 56 18.88 -0.28 -12.49
N VAL A 57 18.65 -0.29 -13.81
CA VAL A 57 19.25 -1.11 -14.92
C VAL A 57 19.50 -2.65 -14.81
N ALA A 58 18.63 -3.42 -15.50
CA ALA A 58 18.82 -4.23 -16.74
C ALA A 58 19.88 -5.38 -16.94
N PHE A 59 19.32 -6.60 -17.18
CA PHE A 59 19.64 -7.78 -18.06
C PHE A 59 20.81 -8.77 -17.79
N THR A 60 20.51 -10.09 -17.73
CA THR A 60 20.58 -11.10 -18.86
C THR A 60 20.03 -12.51 -18.49
N ALA A 61 19.55 -13.22 -19.53
CA ALA A 61 19.57 -14.68 -19.78
C ALA A 61 18.30 -15.55 -19.57
N CYS A 62 17.97 -16.27 -20.66
CA CYS A 62 16.86 -17.19 -20.93
C CYS A 62 16.92 -18.54 -20.18
N SER A 63 15.76 -19.21 -20.09
CA SER A 63 15.69 -20.65 -20.39
C SER A 63 14.30 -21.06 -20.90
N ASP A 64 14.28 -21.48 -22.16
CA ASP A 64 13.29 -22.38 -22.76
C ASP A 64 13.40 -23.76 -22.08
N SER A 65 12.28 -24.43 -21.82
CA SER A 65 12.29 -25.88 -21.69
C SER A 65 10.93 -26.47 -22.07
N ASP A 66 10.82 -26.86 -23.33
CA ASP A 66 10.03 -28.02 -23.74
C ASP A 66 10.49 -29.27 -22.97
N ASN A 67 9.56 -30.08 -22.48
CA ASN A 67 9.72 -31.53 -22.51
C ASN A 67 8.36 -32.27 -22.49
N LYS A 68 8.31 -33.30 -23.33
CA LYS A 68 7.16 -34.14 -23.72
C LYS A 68 7.08 -35.45 -22.91
N GLY A 69 5.86 -36.01 -22.86
CA GLY A 69 5.52 -37.45 -22.69
C GLY A 69 4.92 -37.79 -21.33
N ASP A 70 3.71 -38.35 -21.16
CA ASP A 70 3.19 -39.60 -21.78
C ASP A 70 1.63 -39.70 -21.83
N GLY A 71 1.07 -40.32 -22.89
CA GLY A 71 -0.23 -41.06 -22.91
C GLY A 71 -1.53 -40.27 -23.17
N PRO A 72 -2.57 -40.83 -23.85
CA PRO A 72 -3.63 -40.03 -24.46
C PRO A 72 -4.71 -39.64 -23.45
N VAL A 73 -4.50 -38.49 -22.83
CA VAL A 73 -5.57 -37.60 -22.39
C VAL A 73 -6.05 -36.86 -23.66
N THR A 74 -7.33 -36.95 -24.02
CA THR A 74 -7.85 -36.31 -25.27
C THR A 74 -8.18 -34.83 -25.09
N GLY A 75 -7.87 -34.29 -23.91
CA GLY A 75 -7.98 -32.89 -23.54
C GLY A 75 -7.22 -32.62 -22.24
N THR A 76 -7.00 -31.36 -21.89
CA THR A 76 -6.39 -30.97 -20.62
C THR A 76 -7.40 -30.22 -19.77
N LEU A 77 -7.28 -30.36 -18.45
CA LEU A 77 -7.97 -29.54 -17.47
C LEU A 77 -6.87 -28.83 -16.67
N SER A 78 -6.91 -27.51 -16.64
CA SER A 78 -5.94 -26.68 -15.92
C SER A 78 -6.65 -25.58 -15.14
N VAL A 79 -5.98 -25.11 -14.10
CA VAL A 79 -6.44 -24.04 -13.22
C VAL A 79 -5.33 -23.02 -13.09
N GLU A 80 -5.68 -21.74 -12.94
CA GLU A 80 -4.70 -20.67 -12.76
C GLU A 80 -4.00 -20.72 -11.39
N THR A 81 -4.65 -21.28 -10.38
CA THR A 81 -4.13 -21.33 -9.01
C THR A 81 -4.15 -22.73 -8.41
N GLY A 82 -3.06 -23.11 -7.76
CA GLY A 82 -2.95 -24.37 -7.03
C GLY A 82 -3.50 -24.30 -5.59
N ALA A 83 -3.77 -23.11 -5.07
CA ALA A 83 -4.24 -22.96 -3.69
C ALA A 83 -5.08 -21.70 -3.46
N LEU A 84 -6.10 -21.79 -2.62
CA LEU A 84 -6.84 -20.65 -2.10
C LEU A 84 -6.63 -20.54 -0.58
N LYS A 85 -6.21 -19.36 -0.16
CA LYS A 85 -6.07 -19.00 1.27
C LYS A 85 -7.24 -18.12 1.68
N PHE A 86 -7.69 -18.22 2.92
CA PHE A 86 -8.80 -17.44 3.47
C PHE A 86 -8.49 -16.97 4.90
N THR A 87 -8.97 -15.78 5.26
CA THR A 87 -9.10 -15.37 6.67
C THR A 87 -10.16 -16.19 7.40
N SER A 88 -10.36 -15.93 8.70
CA SER A 88 -11.37 -16.65 9.48
C SER A 88 -12.81 -16.25 9.14
N GLY A 89 -13.03 -15.28 8.24
CA GLY A 89 -14.36 -14.80 7.89
C GLY A 89 -15.07 -15.70 6.89
N ALA A 90 -16.22 -15.24 6.38
CA ALA A 90 -17.04 -15.97 5.42
C ALA A 90 -17.03 -15.23 4.08
N TYR A 91 -16.36 -15.80 3.08
CA TYR A 91 -16.18 -15.17 1.77
C TYR A 91 -16.13 -16.20 0.65
N SER A 92 -16.18 -15.71 -0.59
CA SER A 92 -16.06 -16.51 -1.80
C SER A 92 -14.85 -16.06 -2.62
N LYS A 93 -14.18 -17.02 -3.26
CA LYS A 93 -13.15 -16.77 -4.27
C LYS A 93 -13.44 -17.61 -5.50
N GLY A 94 -13.37 -16.98 -6.67
CA GLY A 94 -13.38 -17.66 -7.96
C GLY A 94 -11.95 -18.00 -8.39
N PHE A 95 -11.81 -19.02 -9.22
CA PHE A 95 -10.61 -19.22 -10.03
C PHE A 95 -11.00 -19.74 -11.41
N GLU A 96 -10.26 -19.30 -12.42
CA GLU A 96 -10.47 -19.71 -13.81
C GLU A 96 -10.09 -21.17 -14.04
N VAL A 97 -10.89 -21.82 -14.91
CA VAL A 97 -10.69 -23.20 -15.32
C VAL A 97 -10.63 -23.28 -16.83
N GLU A 98 -9.50 -23.75 -17.33
CA GLU A 98 -9.27 -23.91 -18.77
C GLU A 98 -9.39 -25.38 -19.16
N THR A 99 -9.98 -25.59 -20.35
CA THR A 99 -10.04 -26.91 -20.98
C THR A 99 -9.57 -26.85 -22.42
N ASP A 100 -8.66 -27.74 -22.81
CA ASP A 100 -8.31 -28.01 -24.21
C ASP A 100 -8.91 -29.36 -24.65
N GLY A 101 -9.21 -29.51 -25.93
CA GLY A 101 -9.63 -30.77 -26.53
C GLY A 101 -11.07 -31.15 -26.19
N THR A 102 -11.33 -32.47 -26.12
CA THR A 102 -12.66 -32.97 -25.79
C THR A 102 -12.72 -33.37 -24.32
N VAL A 103 -13.16 -32.43 -23.48
CA VAL A 103 -13.36 -32.63 -22.04
C VAL A 103 -14.85 -32.72 -21.73
N GLY A 104 -15.24 -33.67 -20.88
CA GLY A 104 -16.61 -33.81 -20.39
C GLY A 104 -17.00 -32.72 -19.39
N ALA A 105 -18.24 -32.75 -18.91
CA ALA A 105 -18.68 -31.80 -17.88
C ALA A 105 -17.81 -31.91 -16.61
N ILE A 106 -17.32 -30.77 -16.14
CA ILE A 106 -16.50 -30.66 -14.94
C ILE A 106 -17.38 -30.95 -13.72
N GLN A 107 -16.89 -31.83 -12.85
CA GLN A 107 -17.44 -32.11 -11.54
C GLN A 107 -16.51 -31.53 -10.47
N VAL A 108 -17.09 -31.10 -9.35
CA VAL A 108 -16.33 -30.55 -8.23
C VAL A 108 -16.66 -31.32 -6.96
N ASP A 109 -15.61 -31.81 -6.30
CA ASP A 109 -15.68 -32.51 -5.03
C ASP A 109 -14.83 -31.78 -3.97
N VAL A 110 -15.22 -31.89 -2.70
CA VAL A 110 -14.47 -31.31 -1.59
C VAL A 110 -13.99 -32.41 -0.65
N ASN A 111 -12.67 -32.50 -0.51
CA ASN A 111 -11.99 -33.46 0.35
C ASN A 111 -11.46 -32.75 1.61
N TYR A 112 -12.13 -32.93 2.73
CA TYR A 112 -11.72 -32.33 4.01
C TYR A 112 -10.54 -33.10 4.63
N LYS A 113 -9.52 -32.38 5.10
CA LYS A 113 -8.32 -32.97 5.74
C LYS A 113 -8.47 -33.16 7.25
N GLY A 114 -9.61 -32.76 7.83
CA GLY A 114 -9.91 -32.83 9.27
C GLY A 114 -11.31 -33.38 9.56
N ALA A 115 -11.68 -33.40 10.84
CA ALA A 115 -12.99 -33.92 11.29
C ALA A 115 -14.17 -32.99 10.97
N GLU A 116 -13.91 -31.68 10.85
CA GLU A 116 -14.91 -30.70 10.49
C GLU A 116 -15.18 -30.71 8.97
N THR A 117 -16.44 -30.86 8.59
CA THR A 117 -16.89 -30.91 7.19
C THR A 117 -18.05 -29.95 6.96
N GLY A 118 -18.40 -29.68 5.70
CA GLY A 118 -19.53 -28.83 5.32
C GLY A 118 -19.28 -27.32 5.41
N TRP A 119 -18.05 -26.90 5.70
CA TRP A 119 -17.66 -25.48 5.74
C TRP A 119 -17.24 -24.91 4.39
N ILE A 120 -17.16 -25.73 3.34
CA ILE A 120 -16.92 -25.30 1.95
C ILE A 120 -18.12 -25.64 1.09
N THR A 121 -18.54 -24.67 0.27
CA THR A 121 -19.38 -24.90 -0.90
C THR A 121 -18.58 -24.54 -2.14
N ALA A 122 -18.41 -25.48 -3.08
CA ALA A 122 -17.76 -25.23 -4.36
C ALA A 122 -18.80 -25.37 -5.49
N LYS A 123 -18.79 -24.43 -6.44
CA LYS A 123 -19.73 -24.39 -7.55
C LYS A 123 -18.99 -24.12 -8.85
N VAL A 124 -19.19 -25.00 -9.82
CA VAL A 124 -18.74 -24.79 -11.20
C VAL A 124 -19.69 -23.82 -11.89
N ASN A 125 -19.17 -22.76 -12.52
CA ASN A 125 -19.91 -21.98 -13.50
C ASN A 125 -19.22 -22.06 -14.88
N ASP A 126 -19.63 -21.21 -15.81
CA ASP A 126 -19.07 -21.20 -17.16
C ASP A 126 -17.69 -20.52 -17.15
N GLY A 127 -16.63 -21.32 -17.27
CA GLY A 127 -15.23 -20.85 -17.27
C GLY A 127 -14.56 -20.71 -15.90
N ASP A 128 -15.29 -20.84 -14.79
CA ASP A 128 -14.74 -20.68 -13.44
C ASP A 128 -15.31 -21.66 -12.40
N VAL A 129 -14.64 -21.72 -11.25
CA VAL A 129 -15.14 -22.39 -10.05
C VAL A 129 -15.12 -21.41 -8.89
N VAL A 130 -16.27 -21.24 -8.24
CA VAL A 130 -16.41 -20.39 -7.06
C VAL A 130 -16.42 -21.25 -5.80
N VAL A 131 -15.47 -20.99 -4.92
CA VAL A 131 -15.32 -21.62 -3.60
C VAL A 131 -15.75 -20.63 -2.53
N THR A 132 -16.78 -21.01 -1.77
CA THR A 132 -17.30 -20.25 -0.63
C THR A 132 -16.97 -20.97 0.67
N VAL A 133 -16.33 -20.27 1.60
CA VAL A 133 -16.03 -20.78 2.93
C VAL A 133 -16.95 -20.18 3.98
N ALA A 134 -17.40 -20.99 4.93
CA ALA A 134 -18.08 -20.52 6.13
C ALA A 134 -17.08 -19.86 7.09
N ARG A 135 -17.59 -19.03 8.00
CA ARG A 135 -16.78 -18.43 9.06
C ARG A 135 -16.09 -19.52 9.89
N ASN A 136 -14.81 -19.34 10.20
CA ASN A 136 -14.07 -20.20 11.11
C ASN A 136 -14.10 -19.63 12.53
N THR A 137 -14.47 -20.46 13.49
CA THR A 137 -14.54 -20.12 14.93
C THR A 137 -13.62 -20.98 15.79
N GLY A 138 -12.84 -21.88 15.17
CA GLY A 138 -11.90 -22.78 15.82
C GLY A 138 -10.48 -22.66 15.28
N ASP A 139 -9.75 -23.78 15.29
CA ASP A 139 -8.39 -23.86 14.79
C ASP A 139 -8.31 -23.70 13.26
N ALA A 140 -7.09 -23.48 12.76
CA ALA A 140 -6.85 -23.43 11.31
C ALA A 140 -7.26 -24.76 10.66
N ARG A 141 -7.88 -24.68 9.49
CA ARG A 141 -8.45 -25.85 8.80
C ARG A 141 -8.10 -25.85 7.33
N THR A 142 -8.05 -27.05 6.74
CA THR A 142 -7.69 -27.26 5.34
C THR A 142 -8.58 -28.29 4.68
N ALA A 143 -8.74 -28.16 3.37
CA ALA A 143 -9.44 -29.10 2.50
C ALA A 143 -8.83 -29.02 1.09
N ASP A 144 -9.25 -29.90 0.21
CA ASP A 144 -8.90 -29.87 -1.21
C ASP A 144 -10.19 -29.79 -2.03
N VAL A 145 -10.23 -28.87 -3.00
CA VAL A 145 -11.26 -28.85 -4.04
C VAL A 145 -10.72 -29.61 -5.23
N VAL A 146 -11.35 -30.72 -5.58
CA VAL A 146 -10.93 -31.60 -6.68
C VAL A 146 -11.87 -31.42 -7.85
N LEU A 147 -11.31 -30.99 -8.98
CA LEU A 147 -12.00 -30.89 -10.26
C LEU A 147 -11.72 -32.15 -11.06
N SER A 148 -12.79 -32.83 -11.48
CA SER A 148 -12.69 -34.01 -12.32
C SER A 148 -13.56 -33.87 -13.56
N ALA A 149 -13.04 -34.31 -14.71
CA ALA A 149 -13.78 -34.30 -15.95
C ALA A 149 -13.42 -35.52 -16.79
N LYS A 150 -14.40 -36.10 -17.48
CA LYS A 150 -14.15 -37.24 -18.36
C LYS A 150 -13.23 -36.82 -19.50
N GLY A 151 -12.13 -37.54 -19.70
CA GLY A 151 -11.19 -37.26 -20.78
C GLY A 151 -10.10 -36.24 -20.42
N ALA A 152 -10.00 -35.84 -19.15
CA ALA A 152 -8.91 -35.05 -18.57
C ALA A 152 -8.42 -35.67 -17.25
N GLU A 153 -7.19 -35.35 -16.85
CA GLU A 153 -6.69 -35.64 -15.50
C GLU A 153 -7.39 -34.73 -14.47
N SER A 154 -7.57 -35.20 -13.24
CA SER A 154 -8.19 -34.39 -12.19
C SER A 154 -7.20 -33.37 -11.66
N VAL A 155 -7.70 -32.17 -11.37
CA VAL A 155 -6.90 -31.07 -10.81
C VAL A 155 -7.33 -30.84 -9.37
N THR A 156 -6.36 -30.54 -8.50
CA THR A 156 -6.63 -30.28 -7.08
C THR A 156 -6.19 -28.86 -6.73
N VAL A 157 -7.09 -28.11 -6.10
CA VAL A 157 -6.83 -26.79 -5.53
C VAL A 157 -6.87 -26.92 -4.01
N SER A 158 -5.75 -26.62 -3.35
CA SER A 158 -5.65 -26.70 -1.89
C SER A 158 -6.35 -25.52 -1.24
N ILE A 159 -7.24 -25.77 -0.29
CA ILE A 159 -7.94 -24.73 0.47
C ILE A 159 -7.38 -24.66 1.89
N SER A 160 -7.05 -23.45 2.35
CA SER A 160 -6.66 -23.19 3.73
C SER A 160 -7.43 -22.01 4.31
N GLN A 161 -7.88 -22.14 5.55
CA GLN A 161 -8.56 -21.08 6.27
C GLN A 161 -7.91 -20.88 7.63
N LYS A 162 -7.55 -19.62 7.95
CA LYS A 162 -6.94 -19.25 9.22
C LYS A 162 -7.86 -19.59 10.40
N ALA A 163 -7.25 -19.86 11.55
CA ALA A 163 -7.95 -20.01 12.83
C ALA A 163 -8.75 -18.75 13.17
N VAL A 164 -9.66 -18.85 14.16
CA VAL A 164 -10.40 -17.71 14.67
C VAL A 164 -9.50 -16.50 14.93
N PHE A 165 -9.87 -15.36 14.35
CA PHE A 165 -9.12 -14.13 14.49
C PHE A 165 -9.39 -13.48 15.86
N SER A 166 -8.34 -12.91 16.45
CA SER A 166 -8.44 -12.19 17.73
C SER A 166 -7.57 -10.94 17.69
N SER A 167 -8.17 -9.81 18.02
CA SER A 167 -7.49 -8.55 18.24
C SER A 167 -8.32 -7.67 19.18
N ASP A 168 -7.65 -6.93 20.04
CA ASP A 168 -8.22 -5.90 20.90
C ASP A 168 -8.65 -4.63 20.13
N LEU A 169 -8.17 -4.47 18.89
CA LEU A 169 -8.55 -3.39 18.00
C LEU A 169 -9.84 -3.67 17.22
N VAL A 170 -10.46 -4.86 17.32
CA VAL A 170 -11.66 -5.18 16.54
C VAL A 170 -12.76 -4.14 16.74
N GLY A 171 -13.20 -3.51 15.66
CA GLY A 171 -14.31 -2.57 15.61
C GLY A 171 -14.09 -1.45 14.60
N ARG A 172 -15.12 -0.61 14.51
CA ARG A 172 -15.13 0.59 13.67
C ARG A 172 -14.65 1.79 14.48
N TYR A 173 -13.87 2.65 13.84
CA TYR A 173 -13.26 3.82 14.45
C TYR A 173 -13.44 5.04 13.55
N THR A 174 -13.60 6.21 14.11
CA THR A 174 -13.60 7.49 13.40
C THR A 174 -12.43 8.35 13.84
N PRO A 175 -12.00 9.35 13.04
CA PRO A 175 -11.01 10.32 13.50
C PRO A 175 -11.40 10.96 14.83
N TYR A 176 -10.50 10.93 15.80
CA TYR A 176 -10.72 11.61 17.07
C TYR A 176 -10.58 13.11 16.87
N VAL A 177 -11.60 13.87 17.25
CA VAL A 177 -11.60 15.33 17.27
C VAL A 177 -11.51 15.79 18.73
N PRO A 178 -10.36 16.35 19.18
CA PRO A 178 -10.19 16.74 20.58
C PRO A 178 -11.09 17.90 20.99
N ASP A 179 -11.33 18.83 20.07
CA ASP A 179 -12.13 20.03 20.28
C ASP A 179 -13.29 20.05 19.27
N PRO A 180 -14.53 19.76 19.70
CA PRO A 180 -15.69 19.81 18.81
C PRO A 180 -15.99 21.21 18.24
N GLU A 181 -15.53 22.28 18.89
CA GLU A 181 -15.71 23.66 18.41
C GLU A 181 -14.70 24.03 17.31
N ASN A 182 -13.59 23.29 17.24
CA ASN A 182 -12.58 23.42 16.20
C ASN A 182 -12.27 22.04 15.60
N PRO A 183 -13.02 21.60 14.56
CA PRO A 183 -13.09 20.21 14.11
C PRO A 183 -11.85 19.74 13.34
N ILE A 184 -10.68 19.88 13.94
CA ILE A 184 -9.39 19.37 13.48
C ILE A 184 -9.20 18.01 14.14
N ALA A 185 -9.12 16.97 13.33
CA ALA A 185 -8.86 15.64 13.86
C ALA A 185 -7.41 15.53 14.36
N ASN A 186 -7.22 14.66 15.35
CA ASN A 186 -5.97 14.45 16.04
C ASN A 186 -4.95 13.75 15.14
N PHE A 187 -4.24 14.53 14.33
CA PHE A 187 -2.99 14.15 13.70
C PHE A 187 -1.86 14.92 14.37
N PHE A 188 -0.73 14.25 14.62
CA PHE A 188 0.38 14.87 15.31
C PHE A 188 1.74 14.46 14.76
N ILE A 189 2.63 15.43 14.71
CA ILE A 189 4.08 15.34 14.52
C ILE A 189 4.68 16.06 15.72
N ASN A 190 5.20 15.28 16.68
CA ASN A 190 5.65 15.78 17.98
C ASN A 190 7.14 15.48 18.18
N PRO A 191 8.04 16.30 17.62
CA PRO A 191 9.46 16.25 17.96
C PRO A 191 9.70 16.84 19.36
N VAL A 192 10.63 16.25 20.09
CA VAL A 192 11.10 16.74 21.39
C VAL A 192 12.59 17.02 21.28
N TYR A 193 13.01 18.20 21.72
CA TYR A 193 14.40 18.65 21.74
C TYR A 193 14.89 18.80 23.17
N ALA A 194 16.22 18.86 23.35
CA ALA A 194 16.84 19.03 24.67
C ALA A 194 16.40 20.33 25.37
N ASP A 195 16.15 21.37 24.58
CA ASP A 195 15.56 22.62 25.03
C ASP A 195 14.45 23.00 24.04
N MET A 196 13.22 23.16 24.57
CA MET A 196 12.03 23.47 23.77
C MET A 196 11.81 24.98 23.61
N ASP A 197 12.75 25.81 24.07
CA ASP A 197 12.79 27.23 23.75
C ASP A 197 12.75 27.43 22.21
N PRO A 198 11.77 28.18 21.68
CA PRO A 198 11.62 28.39 20.24
C PRO A 198 12.86 28.96 19.54
N GLU A 199 13.75 29.65 20.26
CA GLU A 199 15.01 30.17 19.68
C GLU A 199 16.11 29.10 19.61
N LYS A 200 15.96 27.99 20.33
CA LYS A 200 16.99 26.93 20.47
C LYS A 200 16.63 25.64 19.75
N VAL A 201 15.35 25.44 19.41
CA VAL A 201 14.95 24.35 18.51
C VAL A 201 15.47 24.65 17.08
N PRO A 202 15.60 23.63 16.22
CA PRO A 202 16.02 23.83 14.84
C PRO A 202 15.14 24.85 14.12
N GLN A 203 15.79 25.71 13.35
CA GLN A 203 15.15 26.78 12.59
C GLN A 203 15.06 26.36 11.12
N ILE A 204 13.87 26.49 10.53
CA ILE A 204 13.59 26.15 9.14
C ILE A 204 13.52 27.44 8.31
N ASP A 205 14.31 27.50 7.26
CA ASP A 205 14.27 28.60 6.30
C ASP A 205 13.03 28.47 5.41
N MET A 206 12.14 29.44 5.55
CA MET A 206 10.91 29.60 4.77
C MET A 206 10.98 30.85 3.89
N GLY A 207 12.20 31.25 3.52
CA GLY A 207 12.51 32.41 2.69
C GLY A 207 11.80 32.43 1.34
N PHE A 208 11.33 31.27 0.87
CA PHE A 208 10.50 31.11 -0.32
C PHE A 208 9.11 31.76 -0.19
N LEU A 209 8.61 31.97 1.03
CA LEU A 209 7.39 32.72 1.29
C LEU A 209 7.68 34.23 1.34
N PHE A 210 8.66 34.63 2.15
CA PHE A 210 9.12 36.01 2.26
C PHE A 210 10.63 36.04 2.59
N PRO A 211 11.42 36.97 2.03
CA PRO A 211 12.86 37.02 2.29
C PRO A 211 13.21 37.09 3.78
N GLY A 212 14.08 36.19 4.24
CA GLY A 212 14.53 36.13 5.64
C GLY A 212 13.49 35.55 6.62
N PHE A 213 12.38 35.00 6.11
CA PHE A 213 11.39 34.36 6.94
C PHE A 213 11.89 33.00 7.41
N ILE A 214 12.23 32.91 8.68
CA ILE A 214 12.71 31.70 9.34
C ILE A 214 11.74 31.38 10.47
N MET A 215 11.44 30.10 10.67
CA MET A 215 10.55 29.69 11.74
C MET A 215 11.05 28.45 12.49
N PRO A 216 10.75 28.33 13.80
CA PRO A 216 11.04 27.13 14.56
C PRO A 216 10.37 25.90 13.94
N VAL A 217 11.07 24.77 13.91
CA VAL A 217 10.53 23.51 13.40
C VAL A 217 9.24 23.09 14.12
N THR A 218 9.10 23.41 15.40
CA THR A 218 7.89 23.15 16.19
C THR A 218 6.68 23.96 15.70
N THR A 219 6.91 25.16 15.16
CA THR A 219 5.86 25.94 14.50
C THR A 219 5.49 25.31 13.16
N VAL A 220 6.47 24.82 12.39
CA VAL A 220 6.23 24.10 11.12
C VAL A 220 5.40 22.85 11.35
N THR A 221 5.77 22.01 12.33
CA THR A 221 5.01 20.80 12.65
C THR A 221 3.64 21.14 13.22
N GLY A 222 3.50 22.21 14.00
CA GLY A 222 2.19 22.69 14.46
C GLY A 222 1.24 23.05 13.32
N LEU A 223 1.73 23.77 12.30
CA LEU A 223 0.95 24.07 11.09
C LEU A 223 0.61 22.81 10.30
N ALA A 224 1.58 21.90 10.12
CA ALA A 224 1.33 20.61 9.48
C ALA A 224 0.27 19.81 10.23
N ASN A 225 0.30 19.82 11.57
CA ASN A 225 -0.68 19.11 12.40
C ASN A 225 -2.10 19.61 12.17
N GLN A 226 -2.27 20.93 12.06
CA GLN A 226 -3.57 21.55 11.77
C GLN A 226 -4.05 21.22 10.34
N LEU A 227 -3.20 21.43 9.34
CA LEU A 227 -3.55 21.21 7.94
C LEU A 227 -3.90 19.74 7.68
N VAL A 228 -3.03 18.83 8.11
CA VAL A 228 -3.25 17.39 7.94
C VAL A 228 -4.39 16.92 8.82
N GLY A 229 -4.58 17.47 10.02
CA GLY A 229 -5.72 17.16 10.89
C GLY A 229 -7.07 17.52 10.26
N MET A 230 -7.16 18.63 9.52
CA MET A 230 -8.36 18.98 8.75
C MET A 230 -8.60 18.00 7.60
N MET A 231 -7.54 17.65 6.85
CA MET A 231 -7.62 16.70 5.74
C MET A 231 -8.02 15.30 6.23
N TYR A 232 -7.39 14.85 7.31
CA TYR A 232 -7.66 13.57 7.97
C TYR A 232 -9.08 13.49 8.52
N GLY A 233 -9.52 14.53 9.25
CA GLY A 233 -10.83 14.55 9.90
C GLY A 233 -12.01 14.61 8.93
N GLY A 234 -11.86 15.29 7.79
CA GLY A 234 -12.91 15.31 6.77
C GLY A 234 -12.81 14.17 5.76
N GLY A 235 -11.59 13.67 5.51
CA GLY A 235 -11.28 12.68 4.49
C GLY A 235 -11.51 11.24 4.96
N LEU A 236 -11.16 10.87 6.19
CA LEU A 236 -11.47 9.54 6.72
C LEU A 236 -12.79 9.58 7.48
N THR A 237 -13.78 8.80 7.04
CA THR A 237 -15.09 8.74 7.72
C THR A 237 -15.07 7.65 8.79
N TYR A 238 -14.48 6.50 8.47
CA TYR A 238 -14.19 5.46 9.43
C TYR A 238 -13.04 4.55 9.00
N PHE A 239 -12.42 3.89 9.96
CA PHE A 239 -11.52 2.75 9.78
C PHE A 239 -12.10 1.55 10.52
N ASP A 240 -12.18 0.39 9.87
CA ASP A 240 -12.86 -0.80 10.38
C ASP A 240 -11.86 -1.95 10.51
N PHE A 241 -11.47 -2.24 11.74
CA PHE A 241 -10.68 -3.42 12.09
C PHE A 241 -11.65 -4.59 12.26
N LYS A 242 -11.84 -5.37 11.19
CA LYS A 242 -12.85 -6.44 11.20
C LYS A 242 -12.43 -7.61 12.07
N ASP A 243 -13.43 -8.35 12.53
CA ASP A 243 -13.27 -9.46 13.47
C ASP A 243 -12.79 -10.77 12.81
N ASP A 244 -12.30 -10.68 11.59
CA ASP A 244 -11.73 -11.77 10.82
C ASP A 244 -10.30 -11.47 10.35
N GLY A 245 -9.76 -10.30 10.69
CA GLY A 245 -8.43 -9.86 10.29
C GLY A 245 -8.38 -9.10 8.97
N THR A 246 -9.51 -8.88 8.28
CA THR A 246 -9.56 -7.95 7.15
C THR A 246 -9.75 -6.51 7.63
N ILE A 247 -9.54 -5.55 6.75
CA ILE A 247 -9.78 -4.14 7.04
C ILE A 247 -10.93 -3.59 6.20
N GLY A 248 -11.56 -2.53 6.69
CA GLY A 248 -12.41 -1.67 5.90
C GLY A 248 -12.13 -0.21 6.20
N ALA A 249 -12.56 0.68 5.32
CA ALA A 249 -12.52 2.11 5.57
C ALA A 249 -13.63 2.81 4.80
N GLY A 250 -14.18 3.86 5.39
CA GLY A 250 -14.96 4.86 4.66
C GLY A 250 -14.10 6.10 4.51
N TYR A 251 -14.09 6.67 3.31
CA TYR A 251 -13.31 7.86 3.02
C TYR A 251 -13.99 8.75 1.99
N ARG A 252 -13.53 9.99 1.88
CA ARG A 252 -14.00 10.97 0.89
C ARG A 252 -12.82 11.46 0.08
N ASP A 253 -13.02 11.56 -1.24
CA ASP A 253 -12.05 12.22 -2.11
C ASP A 253 -11.98 13.71 -1.77
N MET A 254 -10.76 14.22 -1.66
CA MET A 254 -10.54 15.66 -1.57
C MET A 254 -10.76 16.29 -2.95
N LEU A 255 -11.71 17.21 -3.05
CA LEU A 255 -12.06 17.90 -4.29
C LEU A 255 -11.26 19.18 -4.47
N GLY A 256 -10.89 19.82 -3.36
CA GLY A 256 -10.12 21.04 -3.36
C GLY A 256 -9.68 21.41 -1.95
N PHE A 257 -8.82 22.42 -1.88
CA PHE A 257 -8.33 22.97 -0.63
C PHE A 257 -8.26 24.49 -0.74
N ASP A 258 -8.97 25.19 0.14
CA ASP A 258 -8.87 26.64 0.29
C ASP A 258 -8.16 26.96 1.61
N MET A 259 -7.22 27.90 1.59
CA MET A 259 -6.43 28.23 2.78
C MET A 259 -7.25 28.86 3.92
N ASN A 260 -8.40 29.47 3.61
CA ASN A 260 -9.28 30.11 4.60
C ASN A 260 -10.47 29.23 5.00
N ALA A 261 -11.02 28.47 4.05
CA ALA A 261 -12.21 27.63 4.24
C ALA A 261 -11.88 26.15 4.50
N GLY A 262 -10.65 25.72 4.26
CA GLY A 262 -10.18 24.35 4.46
C GLY A 262 -10.45 23.41 3.26
N PRO A 263 -10.26 22.10 3.44
CA PRO A 263 -10.50 21.10 2.41
C PRO A 263 -11.99 20.93 2.11
N THR A 264 -12.32 20.73 0.84
CA THR A 264 -13.64 20.31 0.38
C THR A 264 -13.62 18.85 -0.03
N PHE A 265 -14.67 18.12 0.31
CA PHE A 265 -14.75 16.67 0.12
C PHE A 265 -15.95 16.27 -0.73
N GLY A 266 -15.75 15.21 -1.50
CA GLY A 266 -16.82 14.57 -2.26
C GLY A 266 -17.68 13.65 -1.41
N SER A 267 -18.44 12.82 -2.10
CA SER A 267 -19.24 11.77 -1.47
C SER A 267 -18.35 10.73 -0.79
N GLU A 268 -18.91 10.08 0.23
CA GLU A 268 -18.26 8.97 0.90
C GLU A 268 -18.20 7.73 0.00
N VAL A 269 -17.05 7.07 0.02
CA VAL A 269 -16.72 5.83 -0.66
C VAL A 269 -16.23 4.84 0.38
N GLU A 270 -16.56 3.57 0.20
CA GLU A 270 -16.12 2.51 1.10
C GLU A 270 -14.98 1.69 0.47
N PHE A 271 -14.16 1.10 1.33
CA PHE A 271 -13.13 0.14 1.01
C PHE A 271 -13.30 -1.11 1.88
N PRO A 272 -13.19 -2.32 1.30
CA PRO A 272 -13.33 -2.56 -0.14
C PRO A 272 -14.77 -2.30 -0.60
N ASN A 273 -14.95 -1.72 -1.78
CA ASN A 273 -16.21 -1.64 -2.52
C ASN A 273 -16.20 -2.59 -3.74
N ALA A 274 -17.31 -2.65 -4.47
CA ALA A 274 -17.48 -3.50 -5.64
C ALA A 274 -16.34 -3.35 -6.66
N GLU A 275 -15.94 -2.13 -7.00
CA GLU A 275 -14.86 -1.86 -7.98
C GLU A 275 -13.50 -2.35 -7.47
N THR A 276 -13.18 -2.09 -6.20
CA THR A 276 -11.92 -2.60 -5.63
C THR A 276 -11.92 -4.12 -5.53
N LEU A 277 -13.06 -4.77 -5.29
CA LEU A 277 -13.14 -6.22 -5.20
C LEU A 277 -12.92 -6.93 -6.55
N GLU A 278 -13.06 -6.22 -7.68
CA GLU A 278 -12.71 -6.77 -9.00
C GLU A 278 -11.22 -7.02 -9.14
N VAL A 279 -10.39 -6.24 -8.45
CA VAL A 279 -8.92 -6.27 -8.59
C VAL A 279 -8.19 -6.64 -7.31
N LEU A 280 -8.82 -6.52 -6.15
CA LEU A 280 -8.24 -6.78 -4.84
C LEU A 280 -9.04 -7.89 -4.14
N PRO A 281 -8.43 -9.07 -3.95
CA PRO A 281 -9.03 -10.11 -3.12
C PRO A 281 -9.32 -9.58 -1.70
N VAL A 282 -10.47 -9.97 -1.13
CA VAL A 282 -10.95 -9.49 0.18
C VAL A 282 -9.91 -9.60 1.29
N ASP A 283 -9.06 -10.63 1.24
CA ASP A 283 -8.03 -10.96 2.21
C ASP A 283 -6.60 -10.63 1.76
N ALA A 284 -6.43 -9.94 0.63
CA ALA A 284 -5.11 -9.50 0.18
C ALA A 284 -4.50 -8.46 1.13
N ILE A 285 -5.35 -7.69 1.83
CA ILE A 285 -4.94 -6.73 2.86
C ILE A 285 -5.58 -7.12 4.18
N THR A 286 -4.74 -7.43 5.16
CA THR A 286 -5.16 -7.89 6.48
C THR A 286 -4.44 -7.13 7.58
N TYR A 287 -4.86 -7.35 8.82
CA TYR A 287 -4.14 -6.88 9.99
C TYR A 287 -4.07 -7.95 11.07
N TYR A 288 -3.12 -7.78 11.99
CA TYR A 288 -3.07 -8.52 13.24
C TYR A 288 -2.41 -7.66 14.33
N THR A 289 -2.61 -8.02 15.60
CA THR A 289 -1.94 -7.36 16.72
C THR A 289 -0.96 -8.32 17.41
N LYS A 290 0.22 -7.79 17.75
CA LYS A 290 1.30 -8.53 18.39
C LYS A 290 2.21 -7.55 19.11
N ASP A 291 2.57 -7.85 20.36
CA ASP A 291 3.56 -7.08 21.14
C ASP A 291 3.27 -5.56 21.21
N GLY A 292 2.00 -5.17 21.37
CA GLY A 292 1.59 -3.75 21.45
C GLY A 292 1.68 -2.99 20.12
N LYS A 293 1.78 -3.72 19.00
CA LYS A 293 1.78 -3.19 17.64
C LYS A 293 0.63 -3.77 16.84
N VAL A 294 0.12 -2.97 15.92
CA VAL A 294 -0.75 -3.42 14.84
C VAL A 294 0.10 -3.57 13.58
N TYR A 295 -0.06 -4.69 12.90
CA TYR A 295 0.66 -5.01 11.68
C TYR A 295 -0.34 -4.98 10.54
N PHE A 296 -0.08 -4.17 9.52
CA PHE A 296 -0.83 -4.19 8.27
C PHE A 296 -0.10 -5.07 7.28
N ALA A 297 -0.74 -6.16 6.86
CA ALA A 297 -0.17 -7.18 6.03
C ALA A 297 -0.74 -7.13 4.62
N ILE A 298 0.14 -7.34 3.63
CA ILE A 298 -0.22 -7.50 2.22
C ILE A 298 0.29 -8.85 1.71
N ASP A 299 -0.60 -9.57 1.04
CA ASP A 299 -0.35 -10.90 0.50
C ASP A 299 0.66 -10.88 -0.67
N LYS A 300 1.61 -11.82 -0.67
CA LYS A 300 2.67 -11.92 -1.70
C LYS A 300 2.16 -12.46 -3.04
N GLU A 301 1.15 -13.32 -3.02
CA GLU A 301 0.53 -13.85 -4.24
C GLU A 301 -0.19 -12.71 -4.96
N TYR A 302 -0.92 -11.88 -4.20
CA TYR A 302 -1.50 -10.65 -4.72
C TYR A 302 -0.45 -9.71 -5.31
N LEU A 303 0.63 -9.43 -4.60
CA LEU A 303 1.73 -8.60 -5.12
C LEU A 303 2.38 -9.19 -6.38
N THR A 304 2.48 -10.52 -6.47
CA THR A 304 2.99 -11.19 -7.66
C THR A 304 2.05 -10.96 -8.84
N TYR A 305 0.74 -11.16 -8.63
CA TYR A 305 -0.29 -10.96 -9.62
C TYR A 305 -0.27 -9.53 -10.16
N ILE A 306 -0.38 -8.50 -9.30
CA ILE A 306 -0.38 -7.11 -9.79
C ILE A 306 0.96 -6.74 -10.43
N GLY A 307 2.07 -7.25 -9.88
CA GLY A 307 3.40 -6.96 -10.39
C GLY A 307 3.56 -7.46 -11.82
N GLN A 308 3.05 -8.65 -12.12
CA GLN A 308 3.10 -9.22 -13.45
C GLN A 308 2.08 -8.57 -14.39
N ALA A 309 0.84 -8.40 -13.95
CA ALA A 309 -0.25 -7.90 -14.79
C ALA A 309 -0.10 -6.42 -15.17
N GLU A 310 0.36 -5.58 -14.24
CA GLU A 310 0.34 -4.12 -14.42
C GLU A 310 1.75 -3.53 -14.64
N LEU A 311 2.78 -4.21 -14.15
CA LEU A 311 4.14 -3.63 -14.04
C LEU A 311 5.23 -4.48 -14.70
N GLU A 312 4.89 -5.65 -15.25
CA GLU A 312 5.83 -6.62 -15.84
C GLU A 312 7.04 -6.95 -14.93
N MET A 313 6.81 -7.00 -13.61
CA MET A 313 7.87 -7.21 -12.60
C MET A 313 7.47 -8.13 -11.46
N ASN A 314 8.45 -8.73 -10.79
CA ASN A 314 8.21 -9.52 -9.58
C ASN A 314 8.35 -8.64 -8.33
N LEU A 315 7.23 -8.10 -7.85
CA LEU A 315 7.21 -7.22 -6.68
C LEU A 315 7.78 -7.87 -5.41
N PRO A 316 7.43 -9.12 -5.04
CA PRO A 316 8.07 -9.77 -3.89
C PRO A 316 9.59 -9.85 -3.98
N GLN A 317 10.16 -10.19 -5.15
CA GLN A 317 11.62 -10.22 -5.31
C GLN A 317 12.25 -8.84 -5.12
N ILE A 318 11.60 -7.78 -5.61
CA ILE A 318 12.06 -6.40 -5.43
C ILE A 318 12.02 -6.03 -3.95
N ILE A 319 10.92 -6.32 -3.26
CA ILE A 319 10.76 -6.03 -1.83
C ILE A 319 11.79 -6.82 -1.01
N ASP A 320 11.99 -8.11 -1.27
CA ASP A 320 13.00 -8.94 -0.59
C ASP A 320 14.42 -8.39 -0.80
N ALA A 321 14.75 -7.91 -2.01
CA ALA A 321 16.03 -7.27 -2.28
C ALA A 321 16.20 -5.96 -1.50
N LEU A 322 15.15 -5.14 -1.38
CA LEU A 322 15.17 -3.93 -0.58
C LEU A 322 15.33 -4.23 0.92
N LEU A 323 14.62 -5.24 1.43
CA LEU A 323 14.76 -5.69 2.82
C LEU A 323 16.17 -6.23 3.10
N ALA A 324 16.81 -6.87 2.12
CA ALA A 324 18.19 -7.31 2.22
C ALA A 324 19.20 -6.14 2.18
N GLN A 325 18.92 -5.11 1.38
CA GLN A 325 19.76 -3.91 1.28
C GLN A 325 19.67 -3.02 2.53
N TYR A 326 18.47 -2.92 3.11
CA TYR A 326 18.18 -2.13 4.30
C TYR A 326 17.75 -3.03 5.46
N PRO A 327 18.70 -3.76 6.08
CA PRO A 327 18.37 -4.61 7.21
C PRO A 327 17.86 -3.74 8.38
N GLY A 328 16.74 -4.14 8.98
CA GLY A 328 16.20 -3.48 10.16
C GLY A 328 15.04 -2.50 9.91
N LEU A 329 14.47 -2.44 8.70
CA LEU A 329 13.24 -1.66 8.42
C LEU A 329 12.04 -2.06 9.30
N GLY A 330 12.11 -3.19 10.02
CA GLY A 330 11.03 -3.63 10.91
C GLY A 330 9.80 -4.16 10.16
N ILE A 331 9.90 -4.31 8.84
CA ILE A 331 8.91 -5.00 8.00
C ILE A 331 9.04 -6.50 8.27
N GLU A 332 7.94 -7.14 8.67
CA GLU A 332 7.87 -8.59 8.80
C GLU A 332 7.64 -9.20 7.43
N ALA A 333 8.51 -10.14 7.03
CA ALA A 333 8.38 -10.88 5.78
C ALA A 333 8.25 -12.36 6.11
N THR A 334 7.18 -12.98 5.62
CA THR A 334 6.93 -14.43 5.70
C THR A 334 6.92 -15.02 4.30
N ASP A 335 6.62 -16.32 4.16
CA ASP A 335 6.39 -16.92 2.85
C ASP A 335 5.10 -16.41 2.20
N ASP A 336 4.15 -15.92 3.01
CA ASP A 336 2.80 -15.56 2.56
C ASP A 336 2.58 -14.05 2.40
N TYR A 337 3.22 -13.23 3.21
CA TYR A 337 2.92 -11.79 3.26
C TYR A 337 4.11 -10.94 3.69
N TYR A 338 4.00 -9.64 3.42
CA TYR A 338 4.78 -8.58 4.06
C TYR A 338 3.89 -7.81 5.04
N ALA A 339 4.40 -7.42 6.20
CA ALA A 339 3.63 -6.63 7.16
C ALA A 339 4.42 -5.47 7.77
N ILE A 340 3.78 -4.30 7.83
CA ILE A 340 4.35 -3.07 8.39
C ILE A 340 3.76 -2.83 9.78
N PRO A 341 4.58 -2.72 10.83
CA PRO A 341 4.10 -2.42 12.17
C PRO A 341 3.82 -0.94 12.39
N LEU A 342 2.78 -0.64 13.17
CA LEU A 342 2.57 0.63 13.89
C LEU A 342 2.43 0.35 15.38
N LYS A 343 2.95 1.23 16.24
CA LYS A 343 2.64 1.20 17.68
C LYS A 343 1.19 1.66 17.86
N TYR A 344 0.47 1.01 18.76
CA TYR A 344 -0.85 1.49 19.17
C TYR A 344 -0.98 1.58 20.68
N ALA A 345 -1.87 2.46 21.14
CA ALA A 345 -2.22 2.61 22.54
C ALA A 345 -3.69 3.01 22.66
N VAL A 346 -4.37 2.52 23.69
CA VAL A 346 -5.73 2.93 24.02
C VAL A 346 -5.71 3.66 25.35
N LYS A 347 -6.09 4.93 25.34
CA LYS A 347 -6.13 5.76 26.55
C LYS A 347 -7.33 6.70 26.49
N ASP A 348 -8.10 6.75 27.58
CA ASP A 348 -9.26 7.65 27.72
C ASP A 348 -10.28 7.55 26.56
N GLY A 349 -10.47 6.34 26.03
CA GLY A 349 -11.38 6.09 24.89
C GLY A 349 -10.81 6.43 23.51
N VAL A 350 -9.58 6.93 23.44
CA VAL A 350 -8.87 7.24 22.20
C VAL A 350 -7.83 6.15 21.90
N THR A 351 -7.93 5.57 20.72
CA THR A 351 -6.91 4.68 20.15
C THR A 351 -5.93 5.52 19.34
N THR A 352 -4.65 5.51 19.70
CA THR A 352 -3.60 6.15 18.91
C THR A 352 -2.89 5.11 18.06
N LEU A 353 -2.70 5.40 16.77
CA LEU A 353 -1.78 4.65 15.88
C LEU A 353 -0.59 5.55 15.57
N LYS A 354 0.64 5.07 15.76
CA LYS A 354 1.83 5.90 15.59
C LYS A 354 3.08 5.14 15.17
N VAL A 355 4.00 5.89 14.59
CA VAL A 355 5.42 5.55 14.48
C VAL A 355 6.21 6.49 15.38
N ASP A 356 7.32 6.01 15.91
CA ASP A 356 8.26 6.85 16.64
C ASP A 356 9.64 6.85 16.00
N LYS A 357 10.55 7.62 16.59
CA LYS A 357 11.91 7.78 16.10
C LYS A 357 12.58 6.42 15.83
N GLU A 358 12.48 5.48 16.76
CA GLU A 358 13.10 4.15 16.63
C GLU A 358 12.59 3.40 15.40
N MET A 359 11.28 3.47 15.13
CA MET A 359 10.68 2.84 13.95
C MET A 359 11.04 3.53 12.63
N MET A 360 11.25 4.85 12.66
CA MET A 360 11.52 5.64 11.46
C MET A 360 13.01 5.70 11.08
N MET A 361 13.92 5.68 12.06
CA MET A 361 15.37 5.80 11.81
C MET A 361 15.93 4.77 10.80
N PRO A 362 15.52 3.48 10.81
CA PRO A 362 15.96 2.52 9.81
C PRO A 362 15.63 2.91 8.36
N TYR A 363 14.57 3.70 8.14
CA TYR A 363 14.15 4.15 6.83
C TYR A 363 14.92 5.39 6.35
N MET A 364 15.70 6.06 7.20
CA MET A 364 16.38 7.31 6.84
C MET A 364 17.30 7.18 5.62
N PRO A 365 18.13 6.14 5.46
CA PRO A 365 18.94 5.96 4.26
C PRO A 365 18.07 5.88 2.99
N LEU A 366 16.95 5.15 3.07
CA LEU A 366 16.00 5.01 1.98
C LEU A 366 15.37 6.36 1.62
N ILE A 367 14.86 7.08 2.63
CA ILE A 367 14.23 8.39 2.46
C ILE A 367 15.21 9.39 1.84
N THR A 368 16.47 9.42 2.31
CA THR A 368 17.51 10.29 1.73
C THR A 368 17.78 9.94 0.28
N SER A 369 17.92 8.65 -0.07
CA SER A 369 18.09 8.24 -1.47
C SER A 369 16.90 8.65 -2.36
N LEU A 370 15.68 8.56 -1.85
CA LEU A 370 14.49 9.02 -2.57
C LEU A 370 14.47 10.54 -2.75
N VAL A 371 14.86 11.30 -1.72
CA VAL A 371 14.97 12.76 -1.82
C VAL A 371 15.99 13.16 -2.88
N ASP A 372 17.15 12.51 -2.91
CA ASP A 372 18.19 12.78 -3.90
C ASP A 372 17.79 12.39 -5.32
N ALA A 373 17.01 11.32 -5.48
CA ALA A 373 16.57 10.83 -6.77
C ALA A 373 15.41 11.66 -7.37
N PHE A 374 14.48 12.14 -6.54
CA PHE A 374 13.22 12.73 -7.02
C PHE A 374 13.10 14.24 -6.88
N LEU A 375 13.83 14.86 -5.96
CA LEU A 375 13.77 16.31 -5.80
C LEU A 375 14.89 16.99 -6.60
N PRO A 376 14.58 17.99 -7.42
CA PRO A 376 15.60 18.72 -8.16
C PRO A 376 16.49 19.53 -7.21
N ASP A 377 17.74 19.75 -7.61
CA ASP A 377 18.66 20.62 -6.86
C ASP A 377 18.27 22.11 -6.94
N GLY A 378 17.37 22.48 -7.85
CA GLY A 378 16.83 23.85 -8.01
C GLY A 378 15.42 24.02 -7.44
N ASP A 379 14.89 25.23 -7.59
CA ASP A 379 13.55 25.56 -7.13
C ASP A 379 12.49 24.84 -7.98
N ILE A 380 11.46 24.33 -7.31
CA ILE A 380 10.20 23.96 -7.97
C ILE A 380 9.31 25.21 -8.02
N GLU A 381 8.65 25.41 -9.15
CA GLU A 381 7.70 26.51 -9.33
C GLU A 381 6.29 26.03 -9.03
N VAL A 382 5.69 26.57 -7.98
CA VAL A 382 4.31 26.28 -7.56
C VAL A 382 3.50 27.56 -7.70
N SER A 383 2.58 27.57 -8.66
CA SER A 383 1.52 28.58 -8.69
C SER A 383 0.46 28.19 -7.67
N LEU A 384 -0.10 29.14 -6.91
CA LEU A 384 -1.31 28.91 -6.11
C LEU A 384 -2.52 29.60 -6.76
N ASP A 385 -2.24 30.65 -7.51
CA ASP A 385 -3.18 31.35 -8.39
C ASP A 385 -2.54 31.45 -9.79
N PRO A 386 -3.22 30.99 -10.85
CA PRO A 386 -2.75 31.08 -12.23
C PRO A 386 -2.41 32.50 -12.72
N GLU A 387 -2.91 33.55 -12.04
CA GLU A 387 -2.62 34.95 -12.35
C GLU A 387 -1.45 35.53 -11.52
N SER A 388 -0.94 34.78 -10.53
CA SER A 388 0.17 35.18 -9.67
C SER A 388 1.53 34.64 -10.17
N ASP A 389 2.61 35.34 -9.85
CA ASP A 389 3.96 34.83 -10.08
C ASP A 389 4.15 33.53 -9.28
N PRO A 390 4.66 32.44 -9.90
CA PRO A 390 4.82 31.17 -9.22
C PRO A 390 5.83 31.28 -8.09
N MET A 391 5.48 30.67 -6.96
CA MET A 391 6.35 30.55 -5.80
C MET A 391 7.50 29.60 -6.12
N LYS A 392 8.72 30.03 -5.82
CA LYS A 392 9.94 29.24 -6.04
C LYS A 392 10.33 28.55 -4.75
N ILE A 393 10.09 27.25 -4.67
CA ILE A 393 10.30 26.46 -3.47
C ILE A 393 11.58 25.64 -3.63
N PRO A 394 12.59 25.80 -2.77
CA PRO A 394 13.81 24.98 -2.80
C PRO A 394 13.54 23.61 -2.17
N ALA A 395 12.72 22.79 -2.83
CA ALA A 395 12.11 21.58 -2.26
C ALA A 395 13.11 20.62 -1.63
N LYS A 396 14.21 20.31 -2.33
CA LYS A 396 15.25 19.40 -1.81
C LYS A 396 15.92 19.94 -0.55
N ALA A 397 16.29 21.22 -0.54
CA ALA A 397 16.91 21.86 0.61
C ALA A 397 15.95 21.92 1.81
N LEU A 398 14.69 22.29 1.56
CA LEU A 398 13.65 22.33 2.58
C LEU A 398 13.41 20.95 3.19
N VAL A 399 13.23 19.91 2.37
CA VAL A 399 13.01 18.54 2.85
C VAL A 399 14.22 18.04 3.64
N ASN A 400 15.44 18.25 3.16
CA ASN A 400 16.64 17.85 3.89
C ASN A 400 16.76 18.57 5.25
N SER A 401 16.45 19.87 5.31
CA SER A 401 16.42 20.62 6.57
C SER A 401 15.39 20.07 7.55
N LEU A 402 14.19 19.73 7.06
CA LEU A 402 13.14 19.12 7.88
C LEU A 402 13.54 17.73 8.38
N LEU A 403 14.11 16.88 7.52
CA LEU A 403 14.57 15.55 7.91
C LEU A 403 15.65 15.64 8.99
N ASP A 404 16.62 16.54 8.83
CA ASP A 404 17.66 16.75 9.83
C ASP A 404 17.09 17.25 11.16
N ALA A 405 16.22 18.26 11.12
CA ALA A 405 15.58 18.82 12.29
C ALA A 405 14.71 17.78 13.04
N LEU A 406 13.91 16.99 12.31
CA LEU A 406 12.96 16.04 12.89
C LEU A 406 13.61 14.76 13.39
N PHE A 407 14.65 14.26 12.70
CA PHE A 407 15.21 12.93 12.98
C PHE A 407 16.62 12.98 13.57
N ASN A 408 17.50 13.86 13.10
CA ASN A 408 18.87 13.90 13.61
C ASN A 408 18.97 14.74 14.88
N GLN A 409 18.31 15.90 14.92
CA GLN A 409 18.44 16.86 16.02
C GLN A 409 17.45 16.62 17.18
N SER A 410 16.32 15.95 16.94
CA SER A 410 15.35 15.64 17.99
C SER A 410 15.89 14.56 18.95
N GLN A 411 15.52 14.60 20.22
CA GLN A 411 15.73 13.49 21.16
C GLN A 411 14.74 12.35 20.89
N SER A 412 13.48 12.71 20.64
CA SER A 412 12.42 11.80 20.22
C SER A 412 11.50 12.49 19.22
N ILE A 413 10.79 11.70 18.44
CA ILE A 413 9.71 12.18 17.57
C ILE A 413 8.63 11.09 17.51
N GLU A 414 7.38 11.52 17.58
CA GLU A 414 6.23 10.66 17.31
C GLU A 414 5.39 11.26 16.18
N ILE A 415 4.96 10.41 15.26
CA ILE A 415 4.04 10.77 14.17
C ILE A 415 2.87 9.80 14.22
N GLY A 416 1.65 10.32 14.28
CA GLY A 416 0.49 9.44 14.38
C GLY A 416 -0.86 10.13 14.29
N ILE A 417 -1.89 9.32 14.51
CA ILE A 417 -3.29 9.71 14.49
C ILE A 417 -4.03 9.20 15.72
N GLY A 418 -5.05 9.92 16.14
CA GLY A 418 -6.02 9.52 17.15
C GLY A 418 -7.35 9.08 16.51
N LEU A 419 -7.88 7.98 17.01
CA LEU A 419 -9.12 7.34 16.59
C LEU A 419 -10.04 7.15 17.79
N THR A 420 -11.35 7.25 17.59
CA THR A 420 -12.37 6.92 18.60
C THR A 420 -13.24 5.80 18.07
N LYS A 421 -13.57 4.83 18.93
CA LYS A 421 -14.38 3.67 18.58
C LYS A 421 -15.87 3.99 18.53
#